data_AF-A0A942L9V3-F1
#
_entry.id   AF-A0A942L9V3-F1
#
_cell.length_a   1.000
_cell.length_b   1.000
_cell.length_c   1.000
_cell.angle_alpha   90.00
_cell.angle_beta   90.00
_cell.angle_gamma   90.00
#
_symmetry.space_group_name_H-M   'P 1'
#
loop_
_entity.id
_entity.type
_entity.pdbx_description
1 polymer ?
#
loop_
_entity_poly.entity_id
_entity_poly.type
_entity_poly.pdbx_seq_one_letter_code
_entity_poly.pdbx_strand_id
1 'polypeptide(L)'
;MIQIDDSGSGSLIGGTCIGALRKETGEYYYGIIPLENYQCQNFEEKVYLDKAVDLINLFLEQLKVSKDEKIEVCRGYMFDNLRPWLREKKYCYLNTKIGEPLQALIEKTFEKYSVELGLPQEFLSYTKYPFHFHRLLRWVYADYNNRVKLCKTGWKSWKKYGSLEIEIKETTLKKSNYKCLKCWKPIEVNSQVTMMKYISNKPNIIYLHHNCN
;
A
#
# COMPACT_ATOMS: atom_id res chain seq x y z
N MET A 1 -14.76 23.91 1.11
CA MET A 1 -14.36 22.98 2.18
C MET A 1 -13.44 21.93 1.59
N ILE A 2 -12.29 21.75 2.22
CA ILE A 2 -11.27 20.80 1.77
C ILE A 2 -11.29 19.59 2.68
N GLN A 3 -11.16 18.39 2.11
CA GLN A 3 -10.96 17.15 2.84
C GLN A 3 -9.59 16.57 2.50
N ILE A 4 -8.91 15.98 3.48
CA ILE A 4 -7.59 15.38 3.35
C ILE A 4 -7.60 13.99 3.97
N ASP A 5 -7.15 12.99 3.20
CA ASP A 5 -7.10 11.59 3.62
C ASP A 5 -5.89 10.85 3.03
N ASP A 6 -5.62 9.65 3.56
CA ASP A 6 -4.57 8.75 3.08
C ASP A 6 -5.12 7.37 2.71
N SER A 7 -4.43 6.67 1.82
CA SER A 7 -4.67 5.26 1.53
C SER A 7 -3.37 4.51 1.29
N GLY A 8 -3.32 3.25 1.72
CA GLY A 8 -2.14 2.40 1.54
C GLY A 8 -1.08 2.51 2.64
N SER A 9 -1.27 3.34 3.67
CA SER A 9 -0.36 3.41 4.82
C SER A 9 -0.21 2.08 5.55
N GLY A 10 -1.25 1.22 5.52
CA GLY A 10 -1.24 -0.16 6.00
C GLY A 10 -0.84 -1.23 4.97
N SER A 11 -0.47 -0.87 3.75
CA SER A 11 0.01 -1.81 2.72
C SER A 11 1.50 -2.06 2.80
N LEU A 12 1.92 -3.33 2.68
CA LEU A 12 3.33 -3.71 2.54
C LEU A 12 3.92 -3.24 1.20
N ILE A 13 3.10 -3.20 0.15
CA ILE A 13 3.54 -2.93 -1.22
C ILE A 13 3.29 -1.46 -1.56
N GLY A 14 4.30 -0.84 -2.16
CA GLY A 14 4.27 0.52 -2.69
C GLY A 14 4.34 1.60 -1.61
N GLY A 15 4.10 2.84 -2.02
CA GLY A 15 4.06 4.01 -1.14
C GLY A 15 2.75 4.15 -0.37
N THR A 16 2.40 5.38 -0.04
CA THR A 16 1.10 5.74 0.54
C THR A 16 0.52 6.86 -0.29
N CYS A 17 -0.72 6.70 -0.73
CA CYS A 17 -1.44 7.75 -1.43
C CYS A 17 -1.95 8.79 -0.44
N ILE A 18 -1.67 10.06 -0.69
CA ILE A 18 -2.21 11.22 0.03
C ILE A 18 -3.11 11.97 -0.95
N GLY A 19 -4.29 12.37 -0.50
CA GLY A 19 -5.26 13.04 -1.36
C GLY A 19 -5.93 14.22 -0.67
N ALA A 20 -6.24 15.24 -1.46
CA ALA A 20 -7.03 16.40 -1.06
C ALA A 20 -8.16 16.65 -2.06
N LEU A 21 -9.36 16.93 -1.55
CA LEU A 21 -10.57 17.16 -2.34
C LEU A 21 -11.25 18.45 -1.90
N ARG A 22 -11.61 19.31 -2.86
CA ARG A 22 -12.59 20.37 -2.66
C ARG A 22 -13.99 19.81 -2.88
N LYS A 23 -14.81 19.73 -1.82
CA LYS A 23 -16.12 19.07 -1.90
C LYS A 23 -17.10 19.77 -2.83
N GLU A 24 -17.04 21.09 -2.91
CA GLU A 24 -18.01 21.89 -3.66
C GLU A 24 -17.82 21.73 -5.18
N THR A 25 -16.58 21.58 -5.64
CA THR A 25 -16.23 21.53 -7.07
C THR A 25 -15.88 20.12 -7.54
N GLY A 26 -15.52 19.21 -6.63
CA GLY A 26 -15.00 17.88 -6.97
C GLY A 26 -13.53 17.88 -7.41
N GLU A 27 -12.83 19.01 -7.34
CA GLU A 27 -11.40 19.09 -7.65
C GLU A 27 -10.60 18.23 -6.68
N TYR A 28 -9.89 17.24 -7.22
CA TYR A 28 -9.16 16.22 -6.48
C TYR A 28 -7.70 16.21 -6.93
N TYR A 29 -6.80 16.37 -5.96
CA TYR A 29 -5.36 16.21 -6.15
C TYR A 29 -4.84 15.10 -5.25
N TYR A 30 -3.85 14.36 -5.75
CA TYR A 30 -3.23 13.28 -5.01
C TYR A 30 -1.76 13.14 -5.36
N GLY A 31 -1.05 12.42 -4.49
CA GLY A 31 0.35 12.07 -4.70
C GLY A 31 0.71 10.83 -3.90
N ILE A 32 1.74 10.12 -4.34
CA ILE A 32 2.27 8.95 -3.65
C ILE A 32 3.50 9.39 -2.86
N ILE A 33 3.49 9.14 -1.55
CA ILE A 33 4.72 9.20 -0.75
C ILE A 33 5.65 8.10 -1.28
N PRO A 34 6.85 8.45 -1.76
CA PRO A 34 7.76 7.50 -2.38
C PRO A 34 8.15 6.36 -1.45
N LEU A 35 8.48 5.19 -2.02
CA LEU A 35 8.78 3.99 -1.25
C LEU A 35 10.04 4.16 -0.39
N GLU A 36 10.98 4.97 -0.85
CA GLU A 36 12.26 5.30 -0.21
C GLU A 36 12.05 5.87 1.19
N ASN A 37 10.95 6.59 1.43
CA ASN A 37 10.58 7.14 2.73
C ASN A 37 10.16 6.05 3.74
N TYR A 38 9.92 4.82 3.28
CA TYR A 38 9.56 3.66 4.08
C TYR A 38 10.71 2.65 4.24
N GLN A 39 11.92 2.99 3.83
CA GLN A 39 13.08 2.10 3.89
C GLN A 39 14.02 2.47 5.04
N CYS A 40 14.48 1.45 5.79
CA CYS A 40 15.55 1.57 6.79
C CYS A 40 15.43 2.82 7.70
N GLN A 41 16.46 3.67 7.69
CA GLN A 41 16.58 4.87 8.53
C GLN A 41 15.47 5.90 8.26
N ASN A 42 15.09 6.11 7.00
CA ASN A 42 14.02 7.05 6.62
C ASN A 42 12.70 6.72 7.33
N PHE A 43 12.39 5.43 7.47
CA PHE A 43 11.18 5.01 8.18
C PHE A 43 11.29 5.24 9.69
N GLU A 44 12.47 5.03 10.28
CA GLU A 44 12.72 5.24 11.71
C GLU A 44 12.63 6.73 12.08
N GLU A 45 13.13 7.60 11.21
CA GLU A 45 13.03 9.06 11.30
C GLU A 45 11.63 9.59 10.93
N LYS A 46 10.76 8.71 10.41
CA LYS A 46 9.38 9.03 9.97
C LYS A 46 9.30 10.12 8.91
N VAL A 47 10.27 10.18 7.99
CA VAL A 47 10.31 11.20 6.91
C VAL A 47 9.09 11.16 5.98
N TYR A 48 8.33 10.06 5.98
CA TYR A 48 7.06 9.95 5.28
C TYR A 48 5.98 10.92 5.82
N LEU A 49 6.05 11.33 7.10
CA LEU A 49 5.13 12.30 7.69
C LEU A 49 5.39 13.70 7.16
N ASP A 50 6.67 14.09 7.03
CA ASP A 50 7.05 15.37 6.41
C ASP A 50 6.69 15.37 4.93
N LYS A 51 6.88 14.24 4.25
CA LYS A 51 6.48 14.14 2.84
C LYS A 51 4.97 14.28 2.64
N ALA A 52 4.16 13.84 3.60
CA ALA A 52 2.72 14.10 3.57
C ALA A 52 2.43 15.61 3.66
N VAL A 53 3.18 16.37 4.49
CA VAL A 53 3.07 17.83 4.57
C VAL A 53 3.40 18.48 3.23
N ASP A 54 4.50 18.09 2.60
CA ASP A 54 4.91 18.63 1.29
C ASP A 54 3.82 18.46 0.23
N LEU A 55 3.27 17.25 0.12
CA LEU A 55 2.21 16.93 -0.83
C LEU A 55 0.95 17.76 -0.54
N ILE A 56 0.54 17.86 0.72
CA ILE A 56 -0.64 18.63 1.09
C ILE A 56 -0.42 20.13 0.83
N ASN A 57 0.76 20.69 1.14
CA ASN A 57 1.04 22.08 0.81
C ASN A 57 0.85 22.35 -0.68
N LEU A 58 1.41 21.48 -1.54
CA LEU A 58 1.22 21.56 -2.98
C LEU A 58 -0.26 21.51 -3.37
N PHE A 59 -1.05 20.59 -2.80
CA PHE A 59 -2.46 20.46 -3.15
C PHE A 59 -3.29 21.66 -2.68
N LEU A 60 -2.98 22.24 -1.51
CA LEU A 60 -3.64 23.44 -1.02
C LEU A 60 -3.36 24.65 -1.92
N GLU A 61 -2.15 24.76 -2.46
CA GLU A 61 -1.79 25.79 -3.45
C GLU A 61 -2.57 25.57 -4.77
N GLN A 62 -2.62 24.33 -5.27
CA GLN A 62 -3.34 23.97 -6.49
C GLN A 62 -4.86 24.18 -6.38
N LEU A 63 -5.44 23.85 -5.23
CA LEU A 63 -6.84 24.08 -4.90
C LEU A 63 -7.14 25.55 -4.52
N LYS A 64 -6.11 26.41 -4.49
CA LYS A 64 -6.19 27.83 -4.14
C LYS A 64 -6.92 28.06 -2.81
N VAL A 65 -6.57 27.25 -1.81
CA VAL A 65 -7.28 27.21 -0.53
C VAL A 65 -6.97 28.46 0.29
N SER A 66 -8.00 29.21 0.68
CA SER A 66 -7.84 30.36 1.56
C SER A 66 -7.65 29.94 3.03
N LYS A 67 -7.17 30.86 3.88
CA LYS A 67 -6.98 30.59 5.31
C LYS A 67 -8.29 30.48 6.09
N ASP A 68 -9.34 31.10 5.57
CA ASP A 68 -10.68 31.14 6.17
C ASP A 68 -11.51 29.90 5.80
N GLU A 69 -11.07 29.13 4.79
CA GLU A 69 -11.70 27.89 4.41
C GLU A 69 -11.43 26.78 5.43
N LYS A 70 -12.49 26.05 5.81
CA LYS A 70 -12.39 24.87 6.65
C LYS A 70 -11.69 23.72 5.91
N ILE A 71 -10.67 23.15 6.54
CA ILE A 71 -9.98 21.93 6.14
C ILE A 71 -10.32 20.80 7.11
N GLU A 72 -10.84 19.70 6.60
CA GLU A 72 -11.09 18.47 7.33
C GLU A 72 -9.96 17.48 7.10
N VAL A 73 -9.27 17.10 8.17
CA VAL A 73 -8.11 16.20 8.11
C VAL A 73 -8.47 14.88 8.76
N CYS A 74 -8.13 13.77 8.11
CA CYS A 74 -8.28 12.44 8.69
C CYS A 74 -7.54 12.32 10.03
N ARG A 75 -8.09 11.51 10.94
CA ARG A 75 -7.51 11.24 12.26
C ARG A 75 -6.31 10.28 12.21
N GLY A 76 -6.00 9.72 11.03
CA GLY A 76 -4.87 8.82 10.84
C GLY A 76 -3.52 9.44 11.22
N TYR A 77 -2.58 8.60 11.65
CA TYR A 77 -1.24 9.02 12.08
C TYR A 77 -0.43 9.65 10.93
N MET A 78 -0.81 9.41 9.68
CA MET A 78 -0.15 9.98 8.50
C MET A 78 -0.12 11.51 8.49
N PHE A 79 -0.98 12.15 9.29
CA PHE A 79 -1.11 13.61 9.37
C PHE A 79 -0.57 14.19 10.68
N ASP A 80 0.24 13.44 11.43
CA ASP A 80 0.80 13.88 12.71
C ASP A 80 1.66 15.15 12.58
N ASN A 81 2.43 15.29 11.50
CA ASN A 81 3.22 16.51 11.22
C ASN A 81 2.40 17.59 10.50
N LEU A 82 1.32 17.22 9.80
CA LEU A 82 0.46 18.16 9.09
C LEU A 82 -0.32 19.09 10.02
N ARG A 83 -0.85 18.56 11.12
CA ARG A 83 -1.66 19.35 12.08
C ARG A 83 -0.89 20.53 12.71
N PRO A 84 0.34 20.34 13.25
CA PRO A 84 1.13 21.47 13.74
C PRO A 84 1.51 22.43 12.61
N TRP A 85 1.82 21.93 11.41
CA TRP A 85 2.10 22.78 10.25
C TRP A 85 0.90 23.65 9.84
N LEU A 86 -0.31 23.09 9.76
CA LEU A 86 -1.54 23.83 9.46
C LEU A 86 -1.80 24.93 10.50
N ARG A 87 -1.57 24.62 11.78
CA ARG A 87 -1.70 25.58 12.88
C ARG A 87 -0.69 26.72 12.75
N GLU A 88 0.58 26.42 12.49
CA GLU A 88 1.63 27.42 12.27
C GLU A 88 1.31 28.33 11.08
N LYS A 89 0.83 27.73 9.99
CA LYS A 89 0.40 28.45 8.78
C LYS A 89 -0.98 29.12 8.92
N LYS A 90 -1.61 29.08 10.10
CA LYS A 90 -2.90 29.71 10.42
C LYS A 90 -4.05 29.24 9.51
N TYR A 91 -4.06 27.99 9.09
CA TYR A 91 -5.22 27.39 8.40
C TYR A 91 -6.31 27.01 9.41
N CYS A 92 -7.57 27.21 9.04
CA CYS A 92 -8.72 26.69 9.79
C CYS A 92 -8.89 25.19 9.51
N TYR A 93 -8.58 24.32 10.49
CA TYR A 93 -8.70 22.87 10.32
C TYR A 93 -9.40 22.13 11.48
N LEU A 94 -9.96 20.97 11.15
CA LEU A 94 -10.65 20.05 12.06
C LEU A 94 -10.16 18.61 11.82
N ASN A 95 -9.89 17.88 12.89
CA ASN A 95 -9.64 16.44 12.81
C ASN A 95 -10.98 15.67 12.80
N THR A 96 -11.28 14.98 11.71
CA THR A 96 -12.52 14.23 11.57
C THR A 96 -12.32 12.91 10.86
N LYS A 97 -13.32 12.03 10.92
CA LYS A 97 -13.36 10.87 10.04
C LYS A 97 -13.76 11.36 8.65
N ILE A 98 -12.92 11.11 7.66
CA ILE A 98 -13.25 11.38 6.27
C ILE A 98 -14.18 10.28 5.77
N GLY A 99 -15.13 10.66 4.93
CA GLY A 99 -16.04 9.75 4.26
C GLY A 99 -16.15 10.14 2.79
N GLU A 100 -17.33 9.93 2.22
CA GLU A 100 -17.54 10.18 0.80
C GLU A 100 -17.54 11.69 0.43
N PRO A 101 -17.02 12.03 -0.77
CA PRO A 101 -16.52 11.13 -1.81
C PRO A 101 -15.00 10.87 -1.77
N LEU A 102 -14.26 11.55 -0.87
CA LEU A 102 -12.79 11.44 -0.84
C LEU A 102 -12.34 10.01 -0.50
N GLN A 103 -13.00 9.35 0.45
CA GLN A 103 -12.64 7.99 0.86
C GLN A 103 -12.60 7.01 -0.34
N ALA A 104 -13.69 6.91 -1.11
CA ALA A 104 -13.71 6.03 -2.28
C ALA A 104 -12.74 6.46 -3.38
N LEU A 105 -12.57 7.78 -3.60
CA LEU A 105 -11.64 8.29 -4.61
C LEU A 105 -10.19 7.91 -4.29
N ILE A 106 -9.75 8.09 -3.05
CA ILE A 106 -8.37 7.81 -2.66
C ILE A 106 -8.08 6.31 -2.58
N GLU A 107 -9.04 5.51 -2.10
CA GLU A 107 -8.94 4.05 -2.12
C GLU A 107 -8.80 3.54 -3.55
N LYS A 108 -9.66 3.98 -4.49
CA LYS A 108 -9.56 3.60 -5.91
C LYS A 108 -8.26 4.07 -6.57
N THR A 109 -7.75 5.23 -6.16
CA THR A 109 -6.47 5.75 -6.66
C THR A 109 -5.31 4.86 -6.20
N PHE A 110 -5.30 4.46 -4.93
CA PHE A 110 -4.29 3.54 -4.41
C PHE A 110 -4.40 2.13 -4.99
N GLU A 111 -5.62 1.64 -5.28
CA GLU A 111 -5.83 0.38 -5.97
C GLU A 111 -5.19 0.38 -7.36
N LYS A 112 -5.43 1.42 -8.16
CA LYS A 112 -4.82 1.58 -9.49
C LYS A 112 -3.29 1.60 -9.40
N TYR A 113 -2.75 2.40 -8.50
CA TYR A 113 -1.32 2.45 -8.23
C TYR A 113 -0.76 1.06 -7.87
N SER A 114 -1.46 0.29 -7.03
CA SER A 114 -1.04 -1.06 -6.65
C SER A 114 -1.03 -2.03 -7.84
N VAL A 115 -2.00 -1.93 -8.74
CA VAL A 115 -2.05 -2.73 -9.98
C VAL A 115 -0.93 -2.36 -10.94
N GLU A 116 -0.59 -1.07 -11.05
CA GLU A 116 0.55 -0.59 -11.85
C GLU A 116 1.89 -1.13 -11.34
N LEU A 117 2.02 -1.40 -10.03
CA LEU A 117 3.16 -2.12 -9.45
C LEU A 117 3.17 -3.63 -9.74
N GLY A 118 2.13 -4.15 -10.40
CA GLY A 118 1.97 -5.56 -10.75
C GLY A 118 1.20 -6.39 -9.73
N LEU A 119 0.58 -5.78 -8.70
CA LEU A 119 -0.25 -6.51 -7.75
C LEU A 119 -1.58 -6.90 -8.42
N PRO A 120 -1.99 -8.19 -8.41
CA PRO A 120 -3.23 -8.59 -9.06
C PRO A 120 -4.46 -7.97 -8.39
N GLN A 121 -5.46 -7.56 -9.19
CA GLN A 121 -6.69 -6.92 -8.71
C GLN A 121 -7.42 -7.75 -7.63
N GLU A 122 -7.34 -9.07 -7.68
CA GLU A 122 -7.99 -9.94 -6.69
C GLU A 122 -7.36 -9.86 -5.28
N PHE A 123 -6.16 -9.29 -5.14
CA PHE A 123 -5.64 -8.91 -3.83
C PHE A 123 -6.44 -7.75 -3.22
N LEU A 124 -7.00 -6.89 -4.07
CA LEU A 124 -7.70 -5.67 -3.71
C LEU A 124 -9.20 -5.91 -3.50
N SER A 125 -9.83 -6.74 -4.34
CA SER A 125 -11.30 -6.89 -4.36
C SER A 125 -11.88 -7.82 -3.30
N TYR A 126 -11.09 -8.75 -2.74
CA TYR A 126 -11.64 -9.93 -2.05
C TYR A 126 -11.68 -9.85 -0.52
N THR A 127 -11.23 -8.76 0.11
CA THR A 127 -11.24 -8.65 1.57
C THR A 127 -11.65 -7.26 2.03
N LYS A 128 -12.36 -7.20 3.18
CA LYS A 128 -12.63 -5.95 3.93
C LYS A 128 -11.32 -5.21 4.32
N TYR A 129 -10.18 -5.87 4.17
CA TYR A 129 -8.82 -5.38 4.41
C TYR A 129 -7.87 -5.94 3.31
N PRO A 130 -7.80 -5.29 2.13
CA PRO A 130 -7.07 -5.80 0.95
C PRO A 130 -5.58 -6.08 1.17
N PHE A 131 -4.97 -5.44 2.17
CA PHE A 131 -3.52 -5.43 2.36
C PHE A 131 -3.04 -6.23 3.58
N HIS A 132 -3.57 -7.43 3.81
CA HIS A 132 -3.04 -8.29 4.86
C HIS A 132 -1.56 -8.63 4.59
N PHE A 133 -0.67 -8.19 5.50
CA PHE A 133 0.78 -8.34 5.38
C PHE A 133 1.22 -9.74 4.90
N HIS A 134 0.76 -10.82 5.54
CA HIS A 134 1.17 -12.18 5.15
C HIS A 134 0.63 -12.63 3.78
N ARG A 135 -0.50 -12.08 3.32
CA ARG A 135 -1.03 -12.35 1.99
C ARG A 135 -0.12 -11.71 0.94
N LEU A 136 0.24 -10.44 1.12
CA LEU A 136 1.19 -9.73 0.24
C LEU A 136 2.58 -10.37 0.31
N LEU A 137 3.02 -10.80 1.48
CA LEU A 137 4.29 -11.50 1.66
C LEU A 137 4.39 -12.77 0.80
N ARG A 138 3.30 -13.54 0.66
CA ARG A 138 3.26 -14.70 -0.25
C ARG A 138 3.46 -14.29 -1.71
N TRP A 139 2.86 -13.18 -2.12
CA TRP A 139 3.06 -12.64 -3.47
C TRP A 139 4.51 -12.17 -3.67
N VAL A 140 5.12 -11.55 -2.66
CA VAL A 140 6.53 -11.16 -2.72
C VAL A 140 7.43 -12.39 -2.86
N TYR A 141 7.28 -13.41 -2.01
CA TYR A 141 8.13 -14.61 -2.08
C TYR A 141 8.00 -15.40 -3.37
N ALA A 142 6.83 -15.36 -4.01
CA ALA A 142 6.64 -16.00 -5.31
C ALA A 142 7.55 -15.45 -6.43
N ASP A 143 8.10 -14.25 -6.26
CA ASP A 143 9.05 -13.63 -7.18
C ASP A 143 9.94 -12.63 -6.42
N TYR A 144 10.67 -13.18 -5.44
CA TYR A 144 11.31 -12.41 -4.38
C TYR A 144 12.21 -11.28 -4.90
N ASN A 145 13.13 -11.60 -5.81
CA ASN A 145 14.12 -10.66 -6.32
C ASN A 145 13.48 -9.45 -7.04
N ASN A 146 12.36 -9.67 -7.73
CA ASN A 146 11.67 -8.60 -8.45
C ASN A 146 10.71 -7.81 -7.56
N ARG A 147 10.17 -8.41 -6.50
CA ARG A 147 9.10 -7.80 -5.69
C ARG A 147 9.57 -7.22 -4.37
N VAL A 148 10.73 -7.64 -3.87
CA VAL A 148 11.31 -7.09 -2.63
C VAL A 148 11.52 -5.58 -2.71
N LYS A 149 11.92 -5.07 -3.88
CA LYS A 149 12.11 -3.64 -4.15
C LYS A 149 10.83 -2.81 -4.09
N LEU A 150 9.65 -3.45 -4.00
CA LEU A 150 8.35 -2.81 -3.89
C LEU A 150 7.85 -2.74 -2.44
N CYS A 151 8.60 -3.28 -1.49
CA CYS A 151 8.18 -3.43 -0.10
C CYS A 151 8.59 -2.25 0.78
N LYS A 152 7.76 -1.94 1.78
CA LYS A 152 8.09 -1.02 2.89
C LYS A 152 9.06 -1.71 3.87
N THR A 153 10.35 -1.71 3.53
CA THR A 153 11.36 -2.53 4.21
C THR A 153 11.71 -2.06 5.63
N GLY A 154 11.42 -0.80 5.98
CA GLY A 154 11.64 -0.27 7.33
C GLY A 154 10.70 -0.85 8.39
N TRP A 155 9.61 -1.50 7.99
CA TRP A 155 8.61 -2.05 8.92
C TRP A 155 9.17 -3.15 9.81
N LYS A 156 8.78 -3.15 11.10
CA LYS A 156 9.15 -4.22 12.05
C LYS A 156 8.73 -5.61 11.57
N SER A 157 7.53 -5.71 10.97
CA SER A 157 7.05 -6.97 10.40
C SER A 157 7.87 -7.41 9.19
N TRP A 158 8.33 -6.47 8.35
CA TRP A 158 9.23 -6.79 7.26
C TRP A 158 10.59 -7.26 7.78
N LYS A 159 11.21 -6.53 8.72
CA LYS A 159 12.48 -6.95 9.36
C LYS A 159 12.40 -8.37 9.94
N LYS A 160 11.22 -8.78 10.44
CA LYS A 160 10.98 -10.12 10.98
C LYS A 160 10.70 -11.21 9.93
N TYR A 161 9.97 -10.89 8.87
CA TYR A 161 9.41 -11.91 7.96
C TYR A 161 9.80 -11.75 6.49
N GLY A 162 10.57 -10.71 6.14
CA GLY A 162 10.90 -10.34 4.76
C GLY A 162 12.09 -11.09 4.15
N SER A 163 12.78 -11.92 4.91
CA SER A 163 13.94 -12.71 4.47
C SER A 163 14.00 -14.07 5.19
N LEU A 164 12.89 -14.81 5.18
CA LEU A 164 12.78 -16.13 5.77
C LEU A 164 13.46 -17.16 4.87
N GLU A 165 13.95 -18.24 5.48
CA GLU A 165 14.44 -19.40 4.74
C GLU A 165 13.28 -20.10 4.03
N ILE A 166 13.49 -20.44 2.76
CA ILE A 166 12.48 -21.08 1.91
C ILE A 166 12.99 -22.43 1.46
N GLU A 167 12.23 -23.47 1.79
CA GLU A 167 12.41 -24.79 1.23
C GLU A 167 11.72 -24.86 -0.15
N ILE A 168 12.49 -25.18 -1.19
CA ILE A 168 11.99 -25.30 -2.56
C ILE A 168 12.05 -26.76 -2.98
N LYS A 169 10.94 -27.29 -3.50
CA LYS A 169 10.83 -28.65 -4.02
C LYS A 169 10.00 -28.70 -5.28
N GLU A 170 10.35 -29.61 -6.18
CA GLU A 170 9.50 -29.94 -7.33
C GLU A 170 8.50 -31.02 -6.94
N THR A 171 7.26 -30.86 -7.39
CA THR A 171 6.19 -31.83 -7.14
C THR A 171 5.14 -31.79 -8.24
N THR A 172 4.22 -32.75 -8.23
CA THR A 172 3.07 -32.81 -9.14
C THR A 172 1.78 -32.58 -8.35
N LEU A 173 0.97 -31.61 -8.77
CA LEU A 173 -0.31 -31.32 -8.13
C LEU A 173 -1.43 -32.21 -8.68
N LYS A 174 -1.85 -33.22 -7.91
CA LYS A 174 -2.92 -34.17 -8.31
C LYS A 174 -4.33 -33.55 -8.37
N LYS A 175 -4.54 -32.39 -7.73
CA LYS A 175 -5.75 -31.57 -7.80
C LYS A 175 -5.31 -30.11 -7.79
N SER A 176 -5.95 -29.26 -8.58
CA SER A 176 -5.59 -27.84 -8.62
C SER A 176 -6.80 -26.93 -8.57
N ASN A 177 -6.86 -26.15 -7.50
CA ASN A 177 -7.61 -24.90 -7.37
C ASN A 177 -6.63 -23.72 -7.16
N TYR A 178 -5.35 -23.91 -7.52
CA TYR A 178 -4.29 -22.95 -7.26
C TYR A 178 -4.05 -22.06 -8.47
N LYS A 179 -3.75 -20.78 -8.20
CA LYS A 179 -3.15 -19.85 -9.16
C LYS A 179 -1.67 -19.71 -8.83
N CYS A 180 -0.84 -19.69 -9.87
CA CYS A 180 0.58 -19.38 -9.72
C CYS A 180 0.72 -17.93 -9.25
N LEU A 181 1.33 -17.71 -8.09
CA LEU A 181 1.49 -16.35 -7.54
C LEU A 181 2.52 -15.50 -8.31
N LYS A 182 3.30 -16.11 -9.21
CA LYS A 182 4.26 -15.39 -10.06
C LYS A 182 3.59 -14.81 -11.31
N CYS A 183 3.01 -15.64 -12.19
CA CYS A 183 2.35 -15.18 -13.43
C CYS A 183 0.83 -14.97 -13.32
N TRP A 184 0.23 -15.28 -12.17
CA TRP A 184 -1.22 -15.18 -11.89
C TRP A 184 -2.14 -16.11 -12.71
N LYS A 185 -1.58 -17.02 -13.53
CA LYS A 185 -2.35 -18.00 -14.30
C LYS A 185 -2.77 -19.20 -13.44
N PRO A 186 -3.90 -19.87 -13.74
CA PRO A 186 -4.26 -21.14 -13.14
C PRO A 186 -3.16 -22.19 -13.30
N ILE A 187 -3.01 -23.05 -12.30
CA ILE A 187 -2.12 -24.22 -12.39
C ILE A 187 -2.98 -25.41 -12.80
N GLU A 188 -2.57 -26.12 -13.85
CA GLU A 188 -3.33 -27.27 -14.36
C GLU A 188 -3.20 -28.50 -13.44
N VAL A 189 -4.22 -29.35 -13.45
CA VAL A 189 -4.20 -30.62 -12.72
C VAL A 189 -3.12 -31.54 -13.32
N ASN A 190 -2.41 -32.28 -12.47
CA ASN A 190 -1.30 -33.17 -12.83
C ASN A 190 -0.11 -32.46 -13.50
N SER A 191 0.00 -31.14 -13.36
CA SER A 191 1.18 -30.40 -13.82
C SER A 191 2.32 -30.44 -12.80
N GLN A 192 3.56 -30.37 -13.31
CA GLN A 192 4.75 -30.16 -12.50
C GLN A 192 4.78 -28.70 -11.99
N VAL A 193 5.09 -28.55 -10.71
CA VAL A 193 5.14 -27.26 -10.05
C VAL A 193 6.36 -27.14 -9.14
N THR A 194 6.79 -25.90 -8.97
CA THR A 194 7.73 -25.51 -7.92
C THR A 194 6.93 -25.17 -6.67
N MET A 195 7.11 -25.97 -5.62
CA MET A 195 6.51 -25.76 -4.31
C MET A 195 7.53 -25.06 -3.40
N MET A 196 7.13 -23.91 -2.87
CA MET A 196 7.92 -23.13 -1.90
C MET A 196 7.24 -23.21 -0.53
N LYS A 197 8.02 -23.53 0.51
CA LYS A 197 7.57 -23.63 1.90
C LYS A 197 8.40 -22.74 2.80
N TYR A 198 7.74 -22.03 3.70
CA TYR A 198 8.38 -21.25 4.75
C TYR A 198 7.42 -21.08 5.94
N ILE A 199 7.95 -20.73 7.11
CA ILE A 199 7.17 -20.51 8.32
C ILE A 199 7.27 -19.03 8.70
N SER A 200 6.13 -18.31 8.67
CA SER A 200 6.03 -16.97 9.25
C SER A 200 5.52 -17.06 10.69
N ASN A 201 4.29 -16.59 10.95
CA ASN A 201 3.52 -16.95 12.14
C ASN A 201 2.85 -18.33 12.01
N LYS A 202 2.74 -18.86 10.79
CA LYS A 202 2.19 -20.17 10.46
C LYS A 202 2.90 -20.75 9.23
N PRO A 203 2.79 -22.06 8.98
CA PRO A 203 3.29 -22.65 7.74
C PRO A 203 2.61 -22.02 6.52
N ASN A 204 3.41 -21.65 5.52
CA ASN A 204 2.94 -21.18 4.22
C ASN A 204 3.45 -22.10 3.12
N ILE A 205 2.58 -22.34 2.13
CA ILE A 205 2.92 -23.06 0.91
C ILE A 205 2.51 -22.20 -0.27
N ILE A 206 3.42 -22.07 -1.24
CA ILE A 206 3.20 -21.41 -2.52
C ILE A 206 3.49 -22.43 -3.61
N TYR A 207 2.59 -22.51 -4.60
CA TYR A 207 2.80 -23.30 -5.80
C TYR A 207 2.97 -22.37 -6.98
N LEU A 208 4.03 -22.60 -7.76
CA LEU A 208 4.36 -21.86 -8.98
C LEU A 208 4.45 -22.85 -10.15
N HIS A 209 4.18 -22.40 -11.38
CA HIS A 209 4.52 -23.22 -12.55
C HIS A 209 6.03 -23.50 -12.56
N HIS A 210 6.41 -24.73 -12.89
CA HIS A 210 7.81 -25.17 -12.92
C HIS A 210 8.72 -24.24 -13.75
N ASN A 211 8.24 -23.82 -14.92
CA ASN A 211 8.95 -22.90 -15.83
C ASN A 211 8.31 -21.50 -15.87
N CYS A 212 7.88 -20.99 -14.71
CA CYS A 212 7.30 -19.65 -14.64
C CYS A 212 8.39 -18.58 -14.80
N ASN A 213 8.47 -17.98 -15.98
CA ASN A 213 9.27 -16.77 -16.21
C ASN A 213 8.62 -15.55 -15.55
#